data_AF-A0A521FZZ6-F1
#
_entry.id   AF-A0A521FZZ6-F1
#
_cell.length_a   1.000
_cell.length_b   1.000
_cell.length_c   1.000
_cell.angle_alpha   90.00
_cell.angle_beta   90.00
_cell.angle_gamma   90.00
#
_symmetry.space_group_name_H-M   'P 1'
#
loop_
_entity.id
_entity.type
_entity.pdbx_description
1 polymer ?
#
loop_
_entity_poly.entity_id
_entity_poly.type
_entity_poly.pdbx_seq_one_letter_code
_entity_poly.pdbx_strand_id
1 'polypeptide(L)'
;MNPFKILNIGPEASAQEIMQAAALALREKQHSAYEIAEARRQLMDPSARPVLAFIYFADLEPLLRQPVRGEKPLSADALKRLEIFD
;
A
#
# COMPACT_ATOMS: atom_id res chain seq x y z
N MET A 1 -8.44 -6.24 -2.33
CA MET A 1 -8.57 -4.90 -2.97
C MET A 1 -8.12 -3.88 -1.95
N ASN A 2 -7.07 -3.10 -2.20
CA ASN A 2 -6.58 -2.12 -1.23
C ASN A 2 -7.35 -0.78 -1.39
N PRO A 3 -8.20 -0.37 -0.44
CA PRO A 3 -9.00 0.85 -0.55
C PRO A 3 -8.15 2.13 -0.54
N PHE A 4 -6.98 2.12 0.11
CA PHE A 4 -6.03 3.23 0.10
C PHE A 4 -5.40 3.44 -1.28
N LYS A 5 -5.08 2.34 -1.99
CA LYS A 5 -4.57 2.41 -3.37
C LYS A 5 -5.65 2.89 -4.35
N ILE A 6 -6.89 2.43 -4.21
CA ILE A 6 -8.00 2.81 -5.12
C ILE A 6 -8.37 4.27 -5.03
N LEU A 7 -8.34 4.83 -3.83
CA LEU A 7 -8.61 6.24 -3.60
C LEU A 7 -7.32 7.08 -3.65
N ASN A 8 -6.15 6.46 -3.86
CA ASN A 8 -4.84 7.12 -3.87
C ASN A 8 -4.61 8.04 -2.67
N ILE A 9 -4.82 7.51 -1.46
CA ILE A 9 -4.68 8.23 -0.18
C ILE A 9 -3.88 7.43 0.84
N GLY A 10 -3.31 8.14 1.81
CA GLY A 10 -2.61 7.53 2.96
C GLY A 10 -3.55 7.10 4.10
N PRO A 11 -3.04 6.30 5.07
CA PRO A 11 -3.80 5.83 6.22
C PRO A 11 -4.28 6.96 7.15
N GLU A 12 -3.59 8.11 7.14
CA GLU A 12 -3.91 9.30 7.96
C GLU A 12 -4.96 10.23 7.32
N ALA A 13 -5.50 9.88 6.15
CA ALA A 13 -6.41 10.76 5.42
C ALA A 13 -7.70 11.09 6.19
N SER A 14 -8.05 12.36 6.30
CA SER A 14 -9.30 12.82 6.90
C SER A 14 -10.53 12.33 6.13
N ALA A 15 -11.69 12.35 6.79
CA ALA A 15 -12.96 12.02 6.13
C ALA A 15 -13.25 12.91 4.91
N GLN A 16 -12.82 14.18 4.96
CA GLN A 16 -12.96 15.11 3.85
C GLN A 16 -12.08 14.70 2.66
N GLU A 17 -10.81 14.35 2.90
CA GLU A 17 -9.89 13.87 1.86
C GLU A 17 -10.38 12.57 1.22
N ILE A 18 -10.93 11.63 2.01
CA ILE A 18 -11.53 10.39 1.50
C ILE A 18 -12.68 10.69 0.52
N MET A 19 -13.55 11.65 0.85
CA MET A 19 -14.67 12.05 -0.02
C MET A 19 -14.18 12.72 -1.31
N GLN A 20 -13.19 13.61 -1.21
CA GLN A 20 -12.62 14.27 -2.39
C GLN A 20 -11.91 13.26 -3.29
N ALA A 21 -11.13 12.35 -2.72
CA ALA A 21 -10.45 11.27 -3.42
C ALA A 21 -11.43 10.36 -4.17
N ALA A 22 -12.55 9.99 -3.55
CA ALA A 22 -13.58 9.20 -4.21
C ALA A 22 -14.20 9.94 -5.40
N ALA A 23 -14.43 11.26 -5.29
CA ALA A 23 -14.93 12.06 -6.40
C ALA A 23 -13.93 12.15 -7.56
N LEU A 24 -12.63 12.28 -7.24
CA LEU A 24 -11.56 12.28 -8.25
C LEU A 24 -11.45 10.92 -8.95
N ALA A 25 -11.46 9.81 -8.19
CA ALA A 25 -11.38 8.46 -8.75
C ALA A 25 -12.55 8.16 -9.72
N LEU A 26 -13.76 8.63 -9.41
CA LEU A 26 -14.92 8.49 -10.31
C LEU A 26 -14.72 9.25 -11.64
N ARG A 27 -14.05 10.41 -11.59
CA ARG A 27 -13.75 11.22 -12.77
C ARG A 27 -12.67 10.59 -13.63
N GLU A 28 -11.66 9.99 -13.01
CA GLU A 28 -10.54 9.35 -13.70
C GLU A 28 -10.90 8.00 -14.35
N LYS A 29 -11.99 7.36 -13.91
CA LYS A 29 -12.53 6.09 -14.45
C LYS A 29 -11.52 4.93 -14.45
N GLN A 30 -10.49 4.98 -13.61
CA GLN A 30 -9.51 3.90 -13.46
C GLN A 30 -10.05 2.70 -12.68
N HIS A 31 -11.04 2.94 -11.83
CA HIS A 31 -11.73 1.92 -11.06
C HIS A 31 -13.23 1.97 -11.34
N SER A 32 -13.93 0.84 -11.15
CA SER A 32 -15.38 0.82 -11.29
C SER A 32 -16.04 1.68 -10.19
N ALA A 33 -17.22 2.24 -10.49
CA ALA A 33 -17.97 3.02 -9.51
C ALA A 33 -18.30 2.21 -8.25
N TYR A 34 -18.50 0.89 -8.41
CA TYR A 34 -18.72 -0.03 -7.30
C TYR A 34 -17.50 -0.14 -6.40
N GLU A 35 -16.32 -0.37 -6.96
CA GLU A 35 -15.06 -0.47 -6.19
C GLU A 35 -14.76 0.83 -5.44
N ILE A 36 -14.99 1.98 -6.07
CA ILE A 36 -14.79 3.29 -5.44
C ILE A 36 -15.77 3.49 -4.27
N ALA A 37 -17.05 3.15 -4.47
CA ALA A 37 -18.06 3.27 -3.43
C ALA A 37 -17.74 2.35 -2.23
N GLU A 38 -17.32 1.12 -2.51
CA GLU A 38 -16.98 0.15 -1.48
C GLU A 38 -15.69 0.52 -0.73
N ALA A 39 -14.66 1.02 -1.43
CA ALA A 39 -13.46 1.56 -0.81
C ALA A 39 -13.78 2.73 0.12
N ARG A 40 -14.61 3.67 -0.33
CA ARG A 40 -15.08 4.79 0.51
C ARG A 40 -15.82 4.27 1.74
N ARG A 41 -16.78 3.35 1.56
CA ARG A 41 -17.57 2.78 2.67
C ARG A 41 -16.66 2.18 3.74
N GLN A 42 -15.68 1.39 3.33
CA GLN A 42 -14.73 0.74 4.22
C GLN A 42 -13.83 1.72 4.98
N LEU A 43 -13.36 2.79 4.32
CA LEU A 43 -12.50 3.80 4.96
C LEU A 43 -13.27 4.79 5.85
N MET A 44 -14.57 4.97 5.61
CA MET A 44 -15.42 5.79 6.48
C MET A 44 -15.95 5.03 7.69
N ASP A 45 -15.82 3.70 7.72
CA ASP A 45 -16.19 2.87 8.88
C ASP A 45 -15.07 2.93 9.95
N PRO A 46 -15.35 3.49 11.14
CA PRO A 46 -14.35 3.64 12.20
C PRO A 46 -13.86 2.29 12.76
N SER A 47 -14.64 1.22 12.61
CA SER A 47 -14.26 -0.12 13.08
C SER A 47 -13.38 -0.86 12.08
N ALA A 48 -13.64 -0.71 10.78
CA ALA A 48 -12.89 -1.37 9.73
C ALA A 48 -11.58 -0.66 9.40
N ARG A 49 -11.54 0.68 9.51
CA ARG A 49 -10.40 1.49 9.08
C ARG A 49 -9.07 1.12 9.76
N PRO A 50 -8.96 0.93 11.09
CA PRO A 50 -7.70 0.54 11.73
C PRO A 50 -7.23 -0.85 11.27
N VAL A 51 -8.16 -1.78 11.08
CA VAL A 51 -7.86 -3.14 10.59
C VAL A 51 -7.30 -3.07 9.16
N LEU A 52 -7.92 -2.28 8.29
CA LEU A 52 -7.45 -2.08 6.93
C LEU A 52 -6.10 -1.38 6.89
N ALA A 53 -5.88 -0.37 7.74
CA ALA A 53 -4.60 0.33 7.85
C ALA A 53 -3.48 -0.64 8.28
N PHE A 54 -3.76 -1.56 9.21
CA PHE A 54 -2.82 -2.60 9.61
C PHE A 54 -2.55 -3.60 8.47
N ILE A 55 -3.60 -4.14 7.84
CA ILE A 55 -3.48 -5.12 6.75
C ILE A 55 -2.70 -4.55 5.57
N TYR A 56 -2.91 -3.28 5.25
CA TYR A 56 -2.28 -2.60 4.11
C TYR A 56 -1.14 -1.67 4.52
N PHE A 57 -0.61 -1.82 5.74
CA PHE A 57 0.46 -0.97 6.28
C PHE A 57 1.74 -1.04 5.45
N ALA A 58 2.11 -2.25 5.03
CA ALA A 58 3.31 -2.48 4.23
C ALA A 58 2.90 -3.02 2.86
N ASP A 59 3.23 -2.25 1.81
CA ASP A 59 3.17 -2.76 0.45
C ASP A 59 4.41 -3.61 0.19
N LEU A 60 4.24 -4.93 0.29
CA LEU A 60 5.32 -5.89 0.06
C LEU A 60 5.39 -6.33 -1.41
N GLU A 61 4.42 -5.96 -2.26
CA GLU A 61 4.45 -6.27 -3.70
C GLU A 61 5.77 -5.85 -4.39
N PRO A 62 6.38 -4.69 -4.08
CA PRO A 62 7.66 -4.30 -4.66
C PRO A 62 8.82 -5.23 -4.27
N LEU A 63 8.78 -5.82 -3.07
CA LEU A 63 9.80 -6.75 -2.59
C LEU A 63 9.62 -8.16 -3.17
N LEU A 64 8.40 -8.49 -3.60
CA LEU A 64 8.06 -9.74 -4.28
C LEU A 64 8.40 -9.72 -5.77
N ARG A 65 8.68 -8.55 -6.36
CA ARG A 65 9.29 -8.49 -7.69
C ARG A 65 10.66 -9.15 -7.58
N GLN A 66 10.78 -10.37 -8.12
CA GLN A 66 12.07 -11.02 -8.28
C GLN A 66 13.04 -10.01 -8.90
N PRO A 67 14.25 -9.84 -8.35
CA PRO A 67 15.25 -9.03 -9.02
C PRO A 67 15.36 -9.56 -10.45
N VAL A 68 15.31 -8.65 -11.42
CA VAL A 68 15.48 -8.99 -12.84
C VAL A 68 16.72 -9.87 -12.92
N ARG A 69 16.53 -11.11 -13.39
CA ARG A 69 17.55 -12.16 -13.48
C ARG A 69 18.76 -11.61 -14.23
N GLY A 70 19.75 -11.09 -13.49
CA GLY A 70 20.81 -10.25 -14.07
C GLY A 70 21.69 -9.55 -13.03
N GLU A 71 21.17 -9.27 -11.83
CA GLU A 71 22.05 -8.89 -10.72
C GLU A 71 22.78 -10.12 -10.20
N LYS A 72 24.12 -10.10 -10.37
CA LYS A 72 25.03 -11.09 -9.80
C LYS A 72 24.69 -11.23 -8.31
N PRO A 73 24.47 -12.45 -7.78
CA PRO A 73 24.27 -12.61 -6.34
C PRO A 73 25.45 -11.95 -5.63
N LEU A 74 25.15 -11.11 -4.63
CA LEU A 74 26.16 -10.55 -3.74
C LEU A 74 27.04 -11.70 -3.26
N SER A 75 28.31 -11.70 -3.67
CA SER A 75 29.26 -12.74 -3.27
C SER A 75 29.28 -12.81 -1.76
N ALA A 76 29.27 -14.01 -1.19
CA ALA A 76 29.40 -14.21 0.26
C ALA A 76 30.66 -13.51 0.82
N ASP A 77 31.68 -13.28 -0.02
CA ASP A 77 32.91 -12.55 0.32
C ASP A 77 32.69 -11.04 0.58
N ALA A 78 31.58 -10.46 0.11
CA ALA A 78 31.25 -9.05 0.34
C ALA A 78 30.62 -8.82 1.73
N LEU A 79 30.16 -9.88 2.41
CA LEU A 79 29.66 -9.80 3.77
C LEU A 79 30.87 -9.84 4.72
N LYS A 80 31.44 -8.67 5.01
CA LYS A 80 32.33 -8.54 6.17
C LYS A 80 31.56 -8.99 7.40
N ARG A 81 31.97 -10.09 8.03
CA ARG A 81 31.49 -10.48 9.36
C ARG A 81 31.74 -9.30 10.29
N LEU A 82 30.65 -8.70 10.77
CA LEU A 82 30.69 -7.79 11.90
C LEU A 82 30.90 -8.67 13.14
N GLU A 83 32.17 -8.87 13.51
CA GLU A 83 32.52 -9.40 14.82
C GLU A 83 32.21 -8.30 15.84
N ILE A 84 30.97 -8.27 16.31
CA ILE A 84 30.51 -7.36 17.39
C ILE A 84 30.42 -8.17 18.68
N PHE A 85 31.37 -9.07 18.99
CA PHE A 85 31.45 -9.69 20.31
C PHE A 85 32.90 -10.11 20.56
N ASP A 86 33.67 -9.22 21.18
CA ASP A 86 34.77 -9.55 22.11
C ASP A 86 34.25 -9.34 23.55
#